data_AF-A0A1M5Z3T8-F1
#
_entry.id   AF-A0A1M5Z3T8-F1
#
_cell.length_a   1.000
_cell.length_b   1.000
_cell.length_c   1.000
_cell.angle_alpha   90.00
_cell.angle_beta   90.00
_cell.angle_gamma   90.00
#
_symmetry.space_group_name_H-M   'P 1'
#
loop_
_entity.id
_entity.type
_entity.pdbx_description
1 polymer ?
#
loop_
_entity_poly.entity_id
_entity_poly.type
_entity_poly.pdbx_seq_one_letter_code
_entity_poly.pdbx_strand_id
1 'polypeptide(L)'
;MNKPQIEDAFRSALVEMEQEQSGPTQLTPSMRNQKQMRNVLDQLEWSDKQLGLFKEVVDTMVAERHEAALKAERLQTYRAKLINLSKELGISYQQLLTTMTDMESVKRKQRNNSD
;
A
#
# COMPACT_ATOMS: atom_id res chain seq x y z
N MET A 1 -2.58 -25.89 43.32
CA MET A 1 -3.12 -25.74 41.96
C MET A 1 -2.06 -26.25 41.00
N ASN A 2 -2.35 -27.30 40.23
CA ASN A 2 -1.34 -27.96 39.40
C ASN A 2 -1.17 -27.18 38.09
N LYS A 3 0.09 -26.98 37.66
CA LYS A 3 0.48 -26.27 36.42
C LYS A 3 -0.42 -26.52 35.18
N PRO A 4 -0.86 -27.76 34.86
CA PRO A 4 -1.76 -28.01 33.74
C PRO A 4 -3.15 -27.38 33.88
N GLN A 5 -3.69 -27.26 35.10
CA GLN A 5 -5.01 -26.65 35.34
C GLN A 5 -4.99 -25.14 35.11
N ILE A 6 -3.82 -24.51 35.29
CA ILE A 6 -3.62 -23.09 35.03
C ILE A 6 -3.52 -22.84 33.52
N GLU A 7 -2.84 -23.72 32.79
CA GLU A 7 -2.74 -23.64 31.33
C GLU A 7 -4.09 -23.85 30.65
N ASP A 8 -4.89 -24.81 31.11
CA ASP A 8 -6.24 -25.04 30.59
C ASP A 8 -7.18 -23.88 30.95
N ALA A 9 -7.12 -23.37 32.18
CA ALA A 9 -7.89 -22.18 32.57
C ALA A 9 -7.50 -20.95 31.76
N PHE A 10 -6.21 -20.78 31.46
CA PHE A 10 -5.71 -19.68 30.64
C PHE A 10 -6.17 -19.80 29.17
N ARG A 11 -6.16 -21.02 28.60
CA ARG A 11 -6.70 -21.27 27.26
C ARG A 11 -8.19 -21.00 27.17
N SER A 12 -8.97 -21.45 28.15
CA SER A 12 -10.40 -21.19 28.20
C SER A 12 -10.71 -19.69 28.35
N ALA A 13 -9.98 -18.98 29.22
CA ALA A 13 -10.11 -17.53 29.36
C ALA A 13 -9.76 -16.79 28.06
N LEU A 14 -8.76 -17.25 27.31
CA LEU A 14 -8.41 -16.68 26.01
C LEU A 14 -9.53 -16.87 24.97
N VAL A 15 -10.15 -18.05 24.96
CA VAL A 15 -11.28 -18.35 24.07
C VAL A 15 -12.52 -17.54 24.46
N GLU A 16 -12.80 -17.38 25.75
CA GLU A 16 -13.90 -16.53 26.23
C GLU A 16 -13.66 -15.06 25.90
N MET A 17 -12.44 -14.54 26.06
CA MET A 17 -12.09 -13.16 25.68
C MET A 17 -12.14 -12.93 24.17
N GLU A 18 -11.78 -13.92 23.35
CA GLU A 18 -11.97 -13.86 21.89
C GLU A 18 -13.45 -13.88 21.50
N GLN A 19 -14.29 -14.57 22.27
CA GLN A 19 -15.74 -14.60 22.07
C GLN A 19 -16.43 -13.33 22.59
N GLU A 20 -15.98 -12.72 23.69
CA GLU A 20 -16.54 -11.45 24.20
C GLU A 20 -16.21 -10.24 23.31
N GLN A 21 -15.19 -10.33 22.45
CA GLN A 21 -14.92 -9.34 21.39
C GLN A 21 -15.87 -9.46 20.18
N SER A 22 -16.91 -10.29 20.24
CA SER A 22 -17.97 -10.37 19.22
C SER A 22 -18.99 -9.21 19.30
N GLY A 23 -18.48 -7.97 19.29
CA GLY A 23 -19.22 -6.87 18.68
C GLY A 23 -19.42 -7.14 17.17
N PRO A 24 -20.14 -6.26 16.43
CA PRO A 24 -20.26 -6.42 14.98
C PRO A 24 -18.86 -6.58 14.38
N THR A 25 -18.56 -7.75 13.80
CA THR A 25 -17.19 -8.09 13.38
C THR A 25 -16.79 -7.17 12.25
N GLN A 26 -15.96 -6.17 12.56
CA GLN A 26 -15.47 -5.22 11.58
C GLN A 26 -14.21 -5.78 10.92
N LEU A 27 -14.03 -5.51 9.63
CA LEU A 27 -12.74 -5.72 8.98
C LEU A 27 -11.73 -4.77 9.61
N THR A 28 -10.81 -5.30 10.42
CA THR A 28 -9.78 -4.52 11.09
C THR A 28 -8.41 -4.70 10.44
N PRO A 29 -7.50 -3.70 10.55
CA PRO A 29 -6.13 -3.83 10.05
C PRO A 29 -5.31 -4.98 10.66
N SER A 30 -5.75 -5.56 11.78
CA SER A 30 -5.08 -6.67 12.45
C SER A 30 -5.42 -8.04 11.87
N MET A 31 -6.44 -8.15 11.01
CA MET A 31 -6.80 -9.39 10.34
C MET A 31 -5.74 -9.76 9.29
N ARG A 32 -5.01 -10.84 9.53
CA ARG A 32 -3.87 -11.26 8.69
C ARG A 32 -4.05 -12.61 8.02
N ASN A 33 -5.14 -13.33 8.31
CA ASN A 33 -5.39 -14.65 7.76
C ASN A 33 -6.77 -14.77 7.11
N GLN A 34 -6.87 -15.66 6.14
CA GLN A 34 -8.07 -15.89 5.34
C GLN A 34 -9.28 -16.32 6.18
N LYS A 35 -9.06 -17.09 7.26
CA LYS A 35 -10.14 -17.58 8.13
C LYS A 35 -10.82 -16.44 8.87
N GLN A 36 -10.06 -15.49 9.40
CA GLN A 36 -10.59 -14.29 10.06
C GLN A 36 -11.39 -13.42 9.09
N MET A 37 -10.85 -13.16 7.90
CA MET A 37 -11.53 -12.37 6.87
C MET A 37 -12.82 -13.06 6.40
N ARG A 38 -12.78 -14.38 6.19
CA ARG A 38 -13.95 -15.15 5.77
C ARG A 38 -15.06 -15.11 6.83
N ASN A 39 -14.72 -15.32 8.10
CA ASN A 39 -15.71 -15.26 9.18
C ASN A 39 -16.44 -13.91 9.23
N VAL A 40 -15.76 -12.82 8.93
CA VAL A 40 -16.38 -11.48 8.85
C VAL A 40 -17.31 -11.39 7.65
N LEU A 41 -16.83 -11.79 6.46
CA LEU A 41 -17.61 -11.72 5.23
C LEU A 41 -18.86 -12.61 5.29
N ASP A 42 -18.76 -13.78 5.93
CA ASP A 42 -19.88 -14.70 6.13
C ASP A 42 -20.97 -14.08 7.04
N GLN A 43 -20.61 -13.21 7.98
CA GLN A 43 -21.57 -12.48 8.83
C GLN A 43 -22.28 -11.33 8.12
N LEU A 44 -21.77 -10.87 6.98
CA LEU A 44 -22.39 -9.77 6.23
C LEU A 44 -23.59 -10.23 5.39
N GLU A 45 -23.83 -11.54 5.30
CA GLU A 45 -24.94 -12.17 4.55
C GLU A 45 -25.04 -11.65 3.10
N TRP A 46 -23.90 -11.34 2.49
CA TRP A 46 -23.84 -10.82 1.13
C TRP A 46 -24.26 -11.87 0.10
N SER A 47 -25.05 -11.44 -0.88
CA SER A 47 -25.32 -12.23 -2.08
C SER A 47 -24.05 -12.43 -2.91
N ASP A 48 -24.03 -13.46 -3.76
CA ASP A 48 -22.93 -13.72 -4.70
C ASP A 48 -22.60 -12.50 -5.57
N LYS A 49 -23.62 -11.72 -5.94
CA LYS A 49 -23.45 -10.48 -6.71
C LYS A 49 -22.68 -9.41 -5.91
N GLN A 50 -22.98 -9.27 -4.63
CA GLN A 50 -22.29 -8.32 -3.75
C GLN A 50 -20.84 -8.77 -3.48
N LEU A 51 -20.61 -10.08 -3.28
CA LEU A 51 -19.26 -10.63 -3.16
C LEU A 51 -18.44 -10.44 -4.44
N GLY A 52 -19.06 -10.60 -5.62
CA GLY A 52 -18.45 -10.32 -6.90
C GLY A 52 -18.01 -8.86 -7.04
N LEU A 53 -18.91 -7.92 -6.72
CA LEU A 53 -18.59 -6.50 -6.72
C LEU A 53 -17.48 -6.15 -5.71
N PHE A 54 -17.53 -6.71 -4.50
CA PHE A 54 -16.50 -6.51 -3.50
C PHE A 54 -15.13 -6.98 -4.00
N LYS A 55 -15.07 -8.16 -4.64
CA LYS A 55 -13.85 -8.66 -5.26
C LYS A 55 -13.31 -7.69 -6.31
N GLU A 56 -14.14 -7.19 -7.22
CA GLU A 56 -13.72 -6.23 -8.26
C GLU A 56 -13.13 -4.94 -7.68
N VAL A 57 -13.77 -4.41 -6.63
CA VAL A 57 -13.28 -3.21 -5.92
C VAL A 57 -11.93 -3.49 -5.26
N VAL A 58 -11.80 -4.61 -4.54
CA VAL A 58 -10.53 -5.00 -3.89
C VAL A 58 -9.41 -5.20 -4.91
N ASP A 59 -9.69 -5.88 -6.02
CA ASP A 59 -8.72 -6.11 -7.09
C ASP A 59 -8.23 -4.78 -7.69
N THR A 60 -9.15 -3.84 -7.93
CA THR A 60 -8.82 -2.50 -8.42
C THR A 60 -7.93 -1.75 -7.44
N MET A 61 -8.27 -1.75 -6.14
CA MET A 61 -7.46 -1.11 -5.11
C MET A 61 -6.05 -1.71 -5.00
N VAL A 62 -5.92 -3.03 -5.16
CA VAL A 62 -4.61 -3.70 -5.16
C VAL A 62 -3.79 -3.28 -6.37
N ALA A 63 -4.39 -3.24 -7.56
CA ALA A 63 -3.72 -2.81 -8.78
C ALA A 63 -3.22 -1.35 -8.68
N GLU A 64 -4.07 -0.43 -8.20
CA GLU A 64 -3.70 0.97 -8.00
C GLU A 64 -2.54 1.14 -7.01
N ARG A 65 -2.57 0.41 -5.89
CA ARG A 65 -1.48 0.43 -4.90
C ARG A 65 -0.16 -0.09 -5.48
N HIS A 66 -0.23 -1.15 -6.27
CA HIS A 66 0.94 -1.70 -6.94
C HIS A 66 1.52 -0.71 -7.96
N GLU A 67 0.68 -0.07 -8.77
CA GLU A 67 1.11 0.95 -9.72
C GLU A 67 1.72 2.16 -9.01
N ALA A 68 1.13 2.61 -7.90
CA ALA A 68 1.67 3.69 -7.09
C ALA A 68 3.05 3.34 -6.50
N ALA A 69 3.22 2.11 -6.02
CA ALA A 69 4.51 1.62 -5.53
C ALA A 69 5.58 1.63 -6.64
N LEU A 70 5.25 1.12 -7.83
CA LEU A 70 6.15 1.15 -8.99
C LEU A 70 6.51 2.59 -9.41
N LYS A 71 5.55 3.51 -9.37
CA LYS A 71 5.81 4.94 -9.65
C LYS A 71 6.78 5.53 -8.62
N ALA A 72 6.60 5.22 -7.33
CA ALA A 72 7.48 5.68 -6.26
C ALA A 72 8.92 5.14 -6.44
N GLU A 73 9.05 3.85 -6.76
CA GLU A 73 10.34 3.20 -7.03
C GLU A 73 11.07 3.85 -8.23
N ARG A 74 10.34 4.07 -9.33
CA ARG A 74 10.88 4.76 -10.51
C ARG A 74 11.34 6.17 -10.15
N LEU A 75 10.55 6.92 -9.39
CA LEU A 75 10.90 8.28 -8.97
C LEU A 75 12.16 8.28 -8.09
N GLN A 76 12.28 7.33 -7.16
CA GLN A 76 13.48 7.18 -6.34
C GLN A 76 14.71 6.85 -7.20
N THR A 77 14.55 5.97 -8.19
CA THR A 77 15.61 5.62 -9.14
C THR A 77 16.05 6.84 -9.95
N TYR A 78 15.11 7.65 -10.44
CA TYR A 78 15.43 8.90 -11.16
C TYR A 78 16.16 9.91 -10.26
N ARG A 79 15.70 10.08 -9.01
CA ARG A 79 16.39 10.93 -8.04
C ARG A 79 17.83 10.47 -7.81
N ALA A 80 18.06 9.17 -7.66
CA ALA A 80 19.40 8.61 -7.52
C ALA A 80 20.27 8.88 -8.75
N LYS A 81 19.73 8.71 -9.97
CA LYS A 81 20.43 9.05 -11.22
C LYS A 81 20.81 10.53 -11.29
N LEU A 82 19.90 11.44 -10.94
CA LEU A 82 20.16 12.87 -10.92
C LEU A 82 21.24 13.25 -9.89
N ILE A 83 21.23 12.62 -8.72
CA ILE A 83 22.28 12.83 -7.69
C ILE A 83 23.64 12.35 -8.21
N ASN A 84 23.69 11.20 -8.89
CA ASN A 84 24.94 10.71 -9.46
C ASN A 84 25.44 11.63 -10.57
N LEU A 85 24.53 12.06 -11.46
CA LEU A 85 24.86 13.00 -12.53
C LEU A 85 25.37 14.35 -11.99
N SER A 86 24.76 14.89 -10.92
CA SER A 86 25.23 16.14 -10.33
C SER A 86 26.65 16.01 -9.79
N LYS A 87 26.98 14.85 -9.18
CA LYS A 87 28.33 14.54 -8.71
C LYS A 87 29.32 14.40 -9.88
N GLU A 88 28.94 13.70 -10.95
CA GLU A 88 29.77 13.52 -12.14
C GLU A 88 30.11 14.86 -12.81
N LEU A 89 29.15 15.78 -12.84
CA LEU A 89 29.31 17.13 -13.41
C LEU A 89 29.97 18.12 -12.43
N GLY A 90 30.22 17.71 -11.18
CA GLY A 90 30.78 18.60 -10.14
C GLY A 90 29.87 19.77 -9.76
N ILE A 91 28.55 19.67 -10.00
CA ILE A 91 27.57 20.71 -9.70
C ILE A 91 26.63 20.25 -8.58
N SER A 92 25.99 21.21 -7.89
CA SER A 92 24.95 20.87 -6.93
C SER A 92 23.71 20.31 -7.61
N TYR A 93 22.95 19.49 -6.88
CA TYR A 93 21.67 18.93 -7.35
C TYR A 93 20.69 20.03 -7.79
N GLN A 94 20.64 21.16 -7.09
CA GLN A 94 19.79 22.29 -7.45
C GLN A 94 20.24 22.95 -8.76
N GLN A 95 21.54 23.15 -8.95
CA GLN A 95 22.07 23.67 -10.22
C GLN A 95 21.72 22.74 -11.39
N LEU A 96 21.87 21.43 -11.20
CA LEU A 96 21.47 20.45 -12.23
C LEU A 96 19.98 20.59 -12.59
N LEU A 97 19.09 20.68 -11.60
CA LEU A 97 17.65 20.84 -11.86
C LEU A 97 17.31 22.12 -12.60
N THR A 98 17.93 23.25 -12.22
CA THR A 98 17.74 24.53 -12.91
C THR A 98 18.20 24.42 -14.36
N THR A 99 19.41 23.91 -14.61
CA THR A 99 19.94 23.73 -15.97
C THR A 99 19.04 22.84 -16.82
N MET A 100 18.56 21.71 -16.28
CA MET A 100 17.65 20.82 -17.02
C MET A 100 16.32 21.49 -17.36
N THR A 101 15.77 22.29 -16.44
CA THR A 101 14.51 23.03 -16.65
C THR A 101 14.67 24.12 -17.71
N ASP A 102 15.78 24.85 -17.65
CA ASP A 102 16.12 25.90 -18.62
C ASP A 102 16.28 25.31 -20.03
N MET A 103 17.01 24.18 -20.15
CA MET A 103 17.17 23.47 -21.43
C MET A 103 15.84 23.01 -22.04
N GLU A 104 14.93 22.48 -21.21
CA GLU A 104 13.59 22.07 -21.67
C GLU A 104 12.76 23.27 -22.15
N SER A 105 12.86 24.42 -21.45
CA SER A 105 12.18 25.65 -21.86
C SER A 105 12.67 26.17 -23.22
N VAL A 106 13.97 26.09 -23.49
CA VAL A 106 14.58 26.47 -24.78
C VAL A 106 14.14 25.52 -25.88
N LYS A 107 14.13 24.22 -25.61
CA LYS A 107 13.69 23.19 -26.58
C LYS A 107 12.23 23.36 -27.00
N ARG A 108 11.35 23.74 -26.07
CA ARG A 108 9.92 24.02 -26.38
C ARG A 108 9.76 25.26 -27.26
N LYS A 109 10.51 26.34 -27.00
CA LYS A 109 10.50 27.55 -27.83
C LYS A 109 10.98 27.28 -29.26
N GLN A 110 11.99 26.43 -29.43
CA GLN A 110 12.48 26.05 -30.75
C GLN A 110 11.47 25.22 -31.55
N ARG A 111 10.74 24.30 -30.90
CA ARG A 111 9.67 23.54 -31.54
C ARG A 111 8.51 24.43 -32.02
N ASN A 112 8.08 25.37 -31.20
CA ASN A 112 6.96 26.26 -31.54
C ASN A 112 7.29 27.30 -32.62
N ASN A 113 8.57 27.53 -32.91
CA ASN A 113 9.03 28.44 -33.98
C ASN A 113 9.35 27.69 -35.30
N SER A 114 9.14 26.37 -35.34
CA SER A 114 9.41 25.52 -36.52
C SER A 114 8.13 25.05 -37.23
N ASP A 115 6.96 25.50 -36.76
CA ASP A 115 5.63 25.36 -37.38
C ASP A 115 5.16 26.76 -37.87
#